data_AF-A0AA38NUN8-F1
#
_entry.id   AF-A0AA38NUN8-F1
#
_cell.length_a   1.000
_cell.length_b   1.000
_cell.length_c   1.000
_cell.angle_alpha   90.00
_cell.angle_beta   90.00
_cell.angle_gamma   90.00
#
_symmetry.space_group_name_H-M   'P 1'
#
loop_
_entity.id
_entity.type
_entity.pdbx_description
1 polymer ?
#
loop_
_entity_poly.entity_id
_entity_poly.type
_entity_poly.pdbx_seq_one_letter_code
_entity_poly.pdbx_strand_id
1 'polypeptide(L)' 'GRVHLDLALNFGVRSAPGVWGRVADVMAWILKYKGVEALLKWVDDFVFFRYPVGV' A
#
# COMPACT_ATOMS: atom_id res chain seq x y z
N GLY A 1 10.95 26.92 23.54
CA GLY A 1 10.10 25.77 23.19
C GLY A 1 10.51 25.30 21.82
N ARG A 2 10.76 23.99 21.63
CA ARG A 2 11.25 23.45 20.34
C ARG A 2 10.06 23.00 19.50
N VAL A 3 9.97 23.46 18.26
CA VAL A 3 8.99 22.99 17.27
C VAL A 3 9.59 21.78 16.55
N HIS A 4 8.79 20.74 16.33
CA HIS A 4 9.17 19.56 15.56
C HIS A 4 8.31 19.49 14.29
N LEU A 5 8.97 19.30 13.15
CA LEU A 5 8.33 19.05 11.85
C LEU A 5 8.74 17.65 11.42
N ASP A 6 7.74 16.78 11.20
CA ASP A 6 7.97 15.44 10.68
C ASP A 6 8.00 15.48 9.14
N LEU A 7 8.97 14.80 8.54
CA LEU A 7 9.12 14.65 7.09
C LEU A 7 8.43 13.38 6.58
N ALA A 8 7.95 12.54 7.49
CA ALA A 8 7.13 11.38 7.23
C ALA A 8 5.66 11.63 7.62
N LEU A 9 4.79 10.75 7.15
CA LEU A 9 3.38 10.80 7.50
C LEU A 9 3.19 10.36 8.96
N ASN A 10 2.72 11.27 9.80
CA ASN A 10 2.48 11.00 11.21
C ASN A 10 1.40 9.93 11.45
N PHE A 11 1.66 9.06 12.42
CA PHE A 11 0.65 8.14 12.95
C PHE A 11 -0.40 8.88 13.80
N GLY A 12 -1.60 8.30 13.91
CA GLY A 12 -2.70 8.86 14.72
C GLY A 12 -3.49 10.00 14.06
N VAL A 13 -3.04 10.54 12.93
CA VAL A 13 -3.79 11.52 12.15
C VAL A 13 -4.86 10.80 11.32
N ARG A 14 -6.13 11.25 11.40
CA ARG A 14 -7.28 10.62 10.73
C ARG A 14 -7.08 10.41 9.22
N SER A 15 -6.40 11.34 8.55
CA SER A 15 -6.17 11.28 7.11
C SER A 15 -5.01 10.38 6.70
N ALA A 16 -4.16 9.96 7.64
CA ALA A 16 -2.94 9.22 7.32
C ALA A 16 -3.22 7.90 6.56
N PRO A 17 -4.17 7.04 6.99
CA PRO A 17 -4.49 5.82 6.23
C PRO A 17 -4.99 6.10 4.82
N GLY A 18 -5.70 7.22 4.60
CA GLY A 18 -6.18 7.61 3.28
C GLY A 18 -5.07 8.12 2.36
N VAL A 19 -4.13 8.91 2.89
CA VAL A 19 -2.97 9.38 2.13
C VAL A 19 -2.07 8.21 1.74
N TRP A 20 -1.72 7.37 2.71
CA TRP A 20 -0.89 6.20 2.46
C TRP A 20 -1.59 5.15 1.60
N GLY A 21 -2.90 4.99 1.76
CA GLY A 21 -3.73 4.15 0.92
C GLY A 21 -3.64 4.49 -0.57
N ARG A 22 -3.56 5.79 -0.94
CA ARG A 22 -3.39 6.19 -2.35
C ARG A 22 -2.02 5.82 -2.92
N VAL A 23 -0.97 5.92 -2.11
CA VAL A 23 0.38 5.45 -2.51
C VAL A 23 0.33 3.95 -2.79
N ALA A 24 -0.31 3.20 -1.91
CA ALA A 24 -0.50 1.76 -2.08
C ALA A 24 -1.41 1.38 -3.25
N ASP A 25 -2.38 2.20 -3.63
CA ASP A 25 -3.17 1.98 -4.86
C ASP A 25 -2.29 2.05 -6.11
N VAL A 26 -1.37 3.02 -6.18
CA VAL A 26 -0.39 3.12 -7.28
C VAL A 26 0.52 1.90 -7.30
N MET A 27 1.00 1.45 -6.14
CA MET A 27 1.81 0.23 -6.04
C MET A 27 1.03 -1.01 -6.53
N ALA A 28 -0.24 -1.16 -6.14
CA ALA A 28 -1.09 -2.25 -6.60
C ALA A 28 -1.26 -2.22 -8.13
N TRP A 29 -1.41 -1.03 -8.71
CA TRP A 29 -1.50 -0.85 -10.17
C TRP A 29 -0.20 -1.27 -10.86
N ILE A 30 0.96 -0.83 -10.36
CA ILE A 30 2.28 -1.20 -10.91
C ILE A 30 2.47 -2.73 -10.85
N LEU A 31 2.16 -3.36 -9.72
CA LEU A 31 2.29 -4.81 -9.54
C LEU A 31 1.43 -5.58 -10.53
N LYS A 32 0.15 -5.18 -10.69
CA LYS A 32 -0.75 -5.76 -11.69
C LYS A 32 -0.22 -5.57 -13.10
N TYR A 33 0.28 -4.38 -13.43
CA TYR A 33 0.91 -4.10 -14.72
C TYR A 33 2.16 -4.97 -14.99
N LYS A 34 2.87 -5.39 -13.93
CA LYS A 34 4.03 -6.28 -14.00
C LYS A 34 3.68 -7.78 -13.99
N GLY A 35 2.40 -8.15 -14.07
CA GLY A 35 1.96 -9.55 -14.14
C GLY A 35 1.67 -10.19 -12.78
N VAL A 36 1.58 -9.41 -11.70
CA VAL A 36 1.04 -9.91 -10.42
C VAL A 36 -0.48 -9.87 -10.49
N GLU A 37 -1.08 -10.95 -10.94
CA GLU A 37 -2.51 -10.99 -11.27
C GLU A 37 -3.41 -11.04 -10.02
N ALA A 38 -3.08 -11.90 -9.05
CA ALA A 38 -3.90 -12.13 -7.87
C ALA A 38 -3.38 -11.34 -6.66
N LEU A 39 -3.74 -10.04 -6.64
CA LEU A 39 -3.35 -9.08 -5.63
C LEU A 39 -4.55 -8.38 -5.00
N LEU A 40 -4.68 -8.50 -3.67
CA LEU A 40 -5.57 -7.67 -2.85
C LEU A 40 -4.76 -6.67 -2.03
N LYS A 41 -5.36 -5.51 -1.74
CA LYS A 41 -4.74 -4.44 -0.97
C LYS A 41 -5.73 -3.84 0.02
N TRP A 42 -5.25 -3.52 1.22
CA TRP A 42 -5.96 -2.75 2.24
C TRP A 42 -4.97 -1.79 2.91
N VAL A 43 -5.15 -0.48 2.74
CA VAL A 43 -4.19 0.55 3.22
C VAL A 43 -2.75 0.20 2.83
N ASP A 44 -1.90 -0.27 3.73
CA ASP A 44 -0.52 -0.71 3.48
C ASP A 44 -0.33 -2.22 3.39
N ASP A 45 -1.37 -3.00 3.69
CA ASP A 45 -1.35 -4.44 3.58
C ASP A 45 -1.59 -4.90 2.15
N PHE A 46 -0.78 -5.85 1.69
CA PHE A 46 -0.94 -6.53 0.42
C PHE A 46 -1.04 -8.04 0.63
N VAL A 47 -1.99 -8.66 -0.05
CA VAL A 47 -2.15 -10.12 -0.06
C VAL A 47 -1.97 -10.61 -1.48
N PHE A 48 -0.99 -11.50 -1.65
CA PHE A 48 -0.63 -12.10 -2.93
C PHE A 48 -1.08 -13.56 -2.94
N PHE A 49 -1.77 -13.96 -4.00
CA PHE A 49 -2.10 -15.36 -4.23
C PHE A 49 -1.28 -15.91 -5.39
N ARG A 50 -0.90 -17.17 -5.28
CA ARG A 50 -0.30 -17.93 -6.37
C ARG A 50 -1.11 -19.19 -6.57
N TYR A 51 -1.71 -19.31 -7.75
CA TYR A 51 -2.40 -20.55 -8.12
C TYR A 51 -1.37 -21.64 -8.40
N PRO A 52 -1.66 -22.91 -8.07
CA PRO A 52 -0.85 -24.02 -8.52
C PRO A 52 -0.82 -24.01 -10.06
N VAL A 53 0.38 -24.12 -10.63
CA VAL A 53 0.54 -24.41 -12.05
C VAL A 53 0.18 -25.88 -12.22
N GLY A 54 -0.84 -26.17 -13.04
CA GLY A 54 -1.30 -27.54 -13.29
C GLY A 54 -0.12 -28.43 -13.71
N VAL A 55 -0.05 -29.61 -13.08
CA VAL A 55 0.89 -30.68 -13.41
C VAL A 55 0.38 -31.41 -14.65
#